data_AF-A0A9E0SQG4-F1
#
_entry.id   AF-A0A9E0SQG4-F1
#
_cell.length_a   1.000
_cell.length_b   1.000
_cell.length_c   1.000
_cell.angle_alpha   90.00
_cell.angle_beta   90.00
_cell.angle_gamma   90.00
#
_symmetry.space_group_name_H-M   'P 1'
#
loop_
_entity.id
_entity.type
_entity.pdbx_description
1 polymer ?
#
loop_
_entity_poly.entity_id
_entity_poly.type
_entity_poly.pdbx_seq_one_letter_code
_entity_poly.pdbx_strand_id
1 'polypeptide(L)' 'MNAILKDLTALGVHERLQLVEDLWDSIAEDSLPPISDEVYEEVCRRAAWADAHPGHGKSLEQIAEKLGVRL' A
#
# COMPACT_ATOMS: atom_id res chain seq x y z
N MET A 1 -11.35 22.47 -8.12
CA MET A 1 -11.27 21.01 -8.33
C MET A 1 -10.41 20.78 -9.56
N ASN A 2 -9.31 20.03 -9.43
CA ASN A 2 -8.34 19.82 -10.51
C ASN A 2 -9.02 19.13 -11.71
N ALA A 3 -8.81 19.60 -12.93
CA ALA A 3 -9.52 19.10 -14.12
C ALA A 3 -9.33 17.58 -14.31
N ILE A 4 -8.12 17.08 -14.03
CA ILE A 4 -7.78 15.65 -14.06
C ILE A 4 -8.64 14.84 -13.09
N LEU A 5 -8.88 15.35 -11.87
CA LEU A 5 -9.72 14.64 -10.89
C LEU A 5 -11.17 14.53 -11.37
N LYS A 6 -11.67 15.52 -12.12
CA LYS A 6 -13.02 15.48 -12.68
C LYS A 6 -13.15 14.37 -13.73
N ASP A 7 -12.14 14.20 -14.58
CA ASP A 7 -12.12 13.15 -15.60
C ASP A 7 -11.98 11.76 -14.99
N LEU A 8 -11.18 11.61 -13.92
CA LEU A 8 -11.07 10.35 -13.17
C LEU A 8 -12.37 9.93 -12.49
N THR A 9 -13.20 10.89 -12.05
CA THR A 9 -14.52 10.57 -11.46
C THR A 9 -15.54 10.07 -12.48
N ALA A 10 -15.31 10.29 -13.78
CA ALA A 10 -16.17 9.78 -14.85
C ALA A 10 -15.94 8.29 -15.18
N LEU A 11 -14.77 7.75 -14.81
CA LEU A 11 -14.44 6.33 -14.97
C LEU A 11 -15.30 5.44 -14.06
N GLY A 12 -15.54 4.20 -14.46
CA GLY A 12 -16.11 3.16 -13.60
C GLY A 12 -15.16 2.78 -12.45
N VAL A 13 -15.68 2.13 -11.40
CA VAL A 13 -14.84 1.66 -10.27
C VAL A 13 -13.70 0.76 -10.77
N HIS A 14 -14.02 -0.17 -11.67
CA HIS A 14 -13.03 -1.10 -12.22
C HIS A 14 -11.96 -0.39 -13.05
N GLU A 15 -12.35 0.53 -13.92
CA GLU A 15 -11.41 1.33 -14.73
C GLU A 15 -10.49 2.18 -13.85
N ARG A 16 -11.01 2.73 -12.75
CA ARG A 16 -10.17 3.45 -11.78
C ARG A 16 -9.16 2.54 -11.09
N LEU A 17 -9.57 1.32 -10.71
CA LEU A 17 -8.66 0.36 -10.09
C LEU A 17 -7.57 -0.07 -11.07
N GLN A 18 -7.93 -0.39 -12.31
CA GLN A 18 -6.97 -0.74 -13.35
C GLN A 18 -5.99 0.41 -13.61
N LEU A 19 -6.48 1.66 -13.70
CA LEU A 19 -5.61 2.81 -13.88
C LEU A 19 -4.62 2.99 -12.72
N VAL A 20 -5.04 2.74 -11.48
CA VAL A 20 -4.14 2.80 -10.32
C VAL A 20 -3.05 1.73 -10.42
N GLU A 21 -3.40 0.52 -10.85
CA GLU A 21 -2.45 -0.57 -11.09
C GLU A 21 -1.48 -0.22 -12.22
N ASP A 22 -1.98 0.21 -13.38
CA ASP A 22 -1.17 0.61 -14.53
C ASP A 22 -0.21 1.77 -14.18
N LEU A 23 -0.68 2.75 -13.39
CA LEU A 23 0.15 3.85 -12.91
C LEU A 23 1.23 3.37 -11.94
N TRP A 24 0.91 2.42 -11.06
CA TRP A 24 1.87 1.84 -10.14
C TRP A 24 2.96 1.07 -10.90
N ASP A 25 2.56 0.24 -11.85
CA ASP A 25 3.46 -0.56 -12.70
C ASP A 25 4.32 0.30 -13.63
N SER A 26 3.88 1.52 -13.94
CA SER A 26 4.66 2.47 -14.74
C SER A 26 5.85 3.08 -13.99
N ILE A 27 5.90 2.96 -12.66
CA ILE A 27 7.00 3.48 -11.85
C ILE A 27 8.20 2.53 -12.00
N ALA A 28 9.23 2.99 -12.70
CA ALA A 28 10.46 2.22 -12.83
C ALA A 28 11.17 2.07 -11.48
N GLU A 29 11.72 0.89 -11.21
CA GLU A 29 12.35 0.55 -9.93
C GLU A 29 13.54 1.45 -9.59
N ASP A 30 14.26 1.92 -10.62
CA ASP A 30 15.36 2.88 -10.53
C ASP A 30 14.93 4.32 -10.26
N SER A 31 13.63 4.61 -10.38
CA SER A 31 13.03 5.93 -10.11
C SER A 31 12.54 6.08 -8.67
N LEU A 32 12.65 5.01 -7.87
CA LEU A 32 12.28 5.05 -6.46
C LEU A 32 13.29 5.90 -5.68
N PRO A 33 12.83 6.82 -4.80
CA PRO A 33 13.73 7.60 -3.98
C PRO A 33 14.51 6.67 -3.02
N PRO A 34 15.75 7.02 -2.68
CA PRO A 34 16.50 6.24 -1.69
C PRO A 34 15.76 6.24 -0.36
N ILE A 35 15.72 5.07 0.29
CA ILE A 35 15.17 4.93 1.63
C ILE A 35 16.11 5.65 2.60
N SER A 36 15.58 6.48 3.50
CA SER A 36 16.40 7.11 4.54
C SER A 36 16.87 6.07 5.56
N ASP A 37 18.03 6.30 6.16
CA ASP A 37 18.58 5.41 7.19
C ASP A 37 17.58 5.19 8.34
N GLU A 38 16.86 6.22 8.76
CA GLU A 38 15.82 6.13 9.79
C GLU A 38 14.69 5.14 9.41
N VAL A 39 14.22 5.20 8.16
CA VAL A 39 13.17 4.29 7.68
C VAL A 39 13.73 2.87 7.59
N TYR A 40 14.96 2.70 7.10
CA TYR A 40 15.61 1.40 7.01
C TYR A 40 15.78 0.76 8.39
N GLU A 41 16.31 1.50 9.36
CA GLU A 41 16.49 1.04 10.74
C GLU A 41 15.16 0.63 11.38
N GLU A 42 14.10 1.41 11.18
CA GLU A 42 12.76 1.09 11.71
C GLU A 42 12.19 -0.18 11.08
N VAL A 43 12.37 -0.38 9.76
CA VAL A 43 11.96 -1.60 9.07
C VAL A 43 12.71 -2.81 9.62
N CYS A 44 14.03 -2.72 9.77
CA CYS A 44 14.85 -3.79 10.36
C CYS A 44 14.40 -4.10 11.80
N ARG A 45 14.14 -3.08 12.63
CA ARG A 45 13.66 -3.25 14.01
C ARG A 45 12.32 -3.97 14.05
N ARG A 46 11.37 -3.62 13.17
CA ARG A 46 10.05 -4.28 13.10
C ARG A 46 10.14 -5.71 12.58
N ALA A 47 11.00 -5.98 11.61
CA ALA A 47 11.24 -7.32 11.10
C ALA A 47 11.79 -8.24 12.21
N ALA A 48 12.85 -7.81 12.91
CA ALA A 48 13.42 -8.56 14.02
C ALA A 48 12.40 -8.80 15.15
N TRP A 49 11.54 -7.82 15.43
CA TRP A 49 10.46 -7.99 16.39
C TRP A 49 9.45 -9.05 15.92
N ALA A 50 9.04 -9.03 14.66
CA ALA A 50 8.09 -10.00 14.11
C ALA A 50 8.65 -11.44 14.16
N ASP A 51 9.93 -11.61 13.82
CA ASP A 51 10.61 -12.92 13.89
C ASP A 51 10.67 -13.46 15.33
N ALA A 52 10.91 -12.59 16.30
CA ALA A 52 10.93 -12.95 17.72
C ALA A 52 9.54 -13.23 18.32
N HIS A 53 8.46 -12.82 17.65
CA HIS A 53 7.09 -12.91 18.16
C HIS A 53 6.16 -13.62 17.16
N PRO A 54 6.40 -14.91 16.87
CA PRO A 54 5.56 -15.68 15.96
C PRO A 54 4.11 -15.70 16.45
N GLY A 55 3.16 -15.49 15.53
CA GLY A 55 1.73 -15.47 15.84
C GLY A 55 1.19 -14.16 16.44
N HIS A 56 2.01 -13.12 16.59
CA HIS A 56 1.55 -11.78 16.97
C HIS A 56 1.16 -10.90 15.76
N GLY A 57 1.45 -11.36 14.55
CA GLY A 57 0.93 -10.77 13.32
C GLY A 57 -0.59 -10.92 13.21
N LYS A 58 -1.22 -10.06 12.42
CA LYS A 58 -2.64 -10.18 12.07
C LYS A 58 -2.77 -10.45 10.58
N SER A 59 -3.65 -11.39 10.23
CA SER A 59 -4.04 -11.58 8.84
C SER A 59 -4.86 -10.38 8.35
N LEU A 60 -4.93 -10.21 7.03
CA LEU A 60 -5.73 -9.14 6.44
C LEU A 60 -7.21 -9.30 6.79
N GLU A 61 -7.70 -10.54 6.86
CA GLU A 61 -9.06 -10.89 7.27
C GLU A 61 -9.33 -10.45 8.71
N GLN A 62 -8.39 -10.71 9.63
CA GLN A 62 -8.51 -10.27 11.03
C GLN A 62 -8.54 -8.74 11.16
N ILE A 63 -7.79 -8.05 10.31
CA ILE A 63 -7.80 -6.57 10.25
C ILE A 63 -9.14 -6.09 9.70
N ALA A 64 -9.62 -6.69 8.61
CA ALA A 64 -10.88 -6.34 7.97
C ALA A 64 -12.08 -6.55 8.90
N GLU A 65 -12.13 -7.71 9.57
CA GLU A 65 -13.13 -8.02 10.60
C GLU A 65 -13.11 -6.98 11.72
N LYS A 66 -11.93 -6.63 12.23
CA LYS A 66 -11.78 -5.61 13.28
C LYS A 66 -12.28 -4.23 12.83
N LEU A 67 -12.09 -3.88 11.56
CA LEU A 67 -12.48 -2.58 10.99
C LEU A 67 -13.91 -2.56 10.44
N GLY A 68 -14.60 -3.72 10.42
CA GLY A 68 -15.95 -3.83 9.87
C GLY A 68 -16.01 -3.66 8.34
N VAL A 69 -14.90 -3.94 7.65
CA VAL A 69 -14.82 -3.88 6.17
C VAL A 69 -14.82 -5.29 5.59
N ARG A 70 -15.42 -5.44 4.40
CA ARG A 70 -15.37 -6.69 3.64
C ARG A 70 -14.22 -6.60 2.64
N LEU A 71 -13.33 -7.60 2.66
CA LEU A 71 -12.27 -7.77 1.66
C LEU A 71 -12.85 -8.21 0.32
#